data_AF-A0A7V5AC72-F1
#
_entry.id   AF-A0A7V5AC72-F1
#
_cell.length_a   1.000
_cell.length_b   1.000
_cell.length_c   1.000
_cell.angle_alpha   90.00
_cell.angle_beta   90.00
_cell.angle_gamma   90.00
#
_symmetry.space_group_name_H-M   'P 1'
#
loop_
_entity.id
_entity.type
_entity.pdbx_description
1 polymer ?
#
loop_
_entity_poly.entity_id
_entity_poly.type
_entity_poly.pdbx_seq_one_letter_code
_entity_poly.pdbx_strand_id
1 'polypeptide(L)'
;MAKNGKKTLTEERRRRILEELKRRGAVRTLDLARFFSVSPMTIRNDLAVLARRGLVERVHGGAMVRDTLAAEPSYYEKATRNLEEKKRIGRKAAELIEENMAVFIGNGTTTMEIVRALKERPPFRLKVFTNALTHAMELAEVPNFEVYVIGGYLRGVSYAMVGPLARRALEGVYFDIAFLGANGLSLECGATIPSLEEADTAAEVVRRARRVVIVADHTKLGIVTHGRIADFSQIHLVITDASACPEFLKDLQANGVEVLLA
;
A
#
# COMPACT_ATOMS: atom_id res chain seq x y z
N MET A 1 -2.27 -45.19 18.84
CA MET A 1 -2.47 -43.89 19.56
C MET A 1 -1.70 -42.70 18.97
N ALA A 2 -0.77 -42.86 18.00
CA ALA A 2 0.01 -41.74 17.42
C ALA A 2 -0.73 -40.80 16.44
N LYS A 3 -1.96 -41.12 16.01
CA LYS A 3 -2.73 -40.30 15.05
C LYS A 3 -3.42 -39.07 15.68
N ASN A 4 -3.67 -39.06 17.00
CA ASN A 4 -4.36 -37.94 17.66
C ASN A 4 -3.44 -36.74 17.94
N GLY A 5 -2.19 -36.95 18.37
CA GLY A 5 -1.27 -35.85 18.68
C GLY A 5 -0.86 -35.01 17.44
N LYS A 6 -0.71 -35.63 16.28
CA LYS A 6 -0.37 -34.95 15.01
C LYS A 6 -1.53 -34.11 14.46
N LYS A 7 -2.77 -34.51 14.77
CA LYS A 7 -3.99 -33.80 14.36
C LYS A 7 -4.19 -32.52 15.19
N THR A 8 -3.92 -32.58 16.50
CA THR A 8 -3.96 -31.42 17.41
C THR A 8 -2.91 -30.36 17.04
N LEU A 9 -1.66 -30.78 16.78
CA LEU A 9 -0.59 -29.86 16.36
C LEU A 9 -0.88 -29.17 15.02
N THR A 10 -1.61 -29.84 14.12
CA THR A 10 -1.98 -29.29 12.81
C THR A 10 -3.11 -28.27 12.91
N GLU A 11 -4.16 -28.54 13.70
CA GLU A 11 -5.23 -27.55 13.93
C GLU A 11 -4.74 -26.34 14.74
N GLU A 12 -3.86 -26.53 15.72
CA GLU A 12 -3.20 -25.44 16.44
C GLU A 12 -2.38 -24.54 15.50
N ARG A 13 -1.59 -25.14 14.60
CA ARG A 13 -0.85 -24.38 13.58
C ARG A 13 -1.81 -23.60 12.67
N ARG A 14 -2.90 -24.21 12.20
CA ARG A 14 -3.92 -23.53 11.39
C ARG A 14 -4.58 -22.38 12.12
N ARG A 15 -4.90 -22.53 13.40
CA ARG A 15 -5.43 -21.45 14.25
C ARG A 15 -4.46 -20.28 14.31
N ARG A 16 -3.18 -20.54 14.58
CA ARG A 16 -2.13 -19.49 14.62
C ARG A 16 -1.88 -18.84 13.27
N ILE A 17 -1.99 -19.59 12.16
CA ILE A 17 -1.95 -19.03 10.80
C ILE A 17 -3.10 -18.03 10.59
N LEU A 18 -4.31 -18.35 11.06
CA LEU A 18 -5.46 -17.44 10.97
C LEU A 18 -5.30 -16.20 11.85
N GLU A 19 -4.75 -16.34 13.06
CA GLU A 19 -4.42 -15.20 13.93
C GLU A 19 -3.40 -14.26 13.24
N GLU A 20 -2.39 -14.83 12.61
CA GLU A 20 -1.37 -14.06 11.90
C GLU A 20 -1.93 -13.36 10.66
N LEU A 21 -2.82 -14.05 9.93
CA LEU A 21 -3.59 -13.49 8.83
C LEU A 21 -4.48 -12.34 9.27
N LYS A 22 -5.21 -12.48 10.38
CA LYS A 22 -6.05 -11.40 10.94
C LYS A 22 -5.22 -10.17 11.32
N ARG A 23 -4.02 -10.38 11.86
CA ARG A 23 -3.13 -9.30 12.29
C ARG A 23 -2.51 -8.53 11.11
N ARG A 24 -2.09 -9.25 10.08
CA ARG A 24 -1.31 -8.71 8.95
C ARG A 24 -2.14 -8.45 7.69
N GLY A 25 -3.34 -9.00 7.58
CA GLY A 25 -4.18 -9.00 6.38
C GLY A 25 -3.76 -10.05 5.33
N ALA A 26 -2.46 -10.28 5.18
CA ALA A 26 -1.87 -11.27 4.28
C ALA A 26 -0.66 -11.97 4.90
N VAL A 27 -0.36 -13.19 4.44
CA VAL A 27 0.80 -13.99 4.86
C VAL A 27 1.46 -14.70 3.70
N ARG A 28 2.79 -14.81 3.74
CA ARG A 28 3.58 -15.57 2.76
C ARG A 28 3.85 -16.99 3.25
N THR A 29 3.82 -17.94 2.32
CA THR A 29 4.09 -19.36 2.61
C THR A 29 5.48 -19.56 3.23
N LEU A 30 6.48 -18.86 2.69
CA LEU A 30 7.87 -18.97 3.15
C LEU A 30 8.06 -18.41 4.57
N ASP A 31 7.37 -17.32 4.91
CA ASP A 31 7.43 -16.72 6.24
C ASP A 31 6.81 -17.64 7.29
N LEU A 32 5.64 -18.22 6.99
CA LEU A 32 5.00 -19.19 7.87
C LEU A 32 5.82 -20.48 7.99
N ALA A 33 6.46 -20.92 6.90
CA ALA A 33 7.32 -22.10 6.91
C ALA A 33 8.50 -21.92 7.87
N ARG A 34 9.14 -20.75 7.84
CA ARG A 34 10.19 -20.37 8.80
C ARG A 34 9.64 -20.26 10.21
N PHE A 35 8.55 -19.53 10.41
CA PHE A 35 7.97 -19.27 11.73
C PHE A 35 7.53 -20.55 12.46
N PHE A 36 6.93 -21.50 11.74
CA PHE A 36 6.50 -22.78 12.31
C PHE A 36 7.54 -23.88 12.20
N SER A 37 8.72 -23.61 11.61
CA SER A 37 9.77 -24.61 11.36
C SER A 37 9.24 -25.85 10.62
N VAL A 38 8.49 -25.64 9.54
CA VAL A 38 7.93 -26.70 8.70
C VAL A 38 8.21 -26.45 7.22
N SER A 39 8.07 -27.46 6.37
CA SER A 39 8.26 -27.30 4.93
C SER A 39 7.24 -26.33 4.32
N PRO A 40 7.60 -25.60 3.24
CA PRO A 40 6.63 -24.81 2.46
C PRO A 40 5.44 -25.64 1.96
N MET A 41 5.65 -26.92 1.64
CA MET A 41 4.57 -27.83 1.22
C MET A 41 3.56 -28.08 2.35
N THR A 42 4.01 -28.15 3.61
CA THR A 42 3.14 -28.27 4.79
C THR A 42 2.25 -27.04 4.94
N ILE A 43 2.82 -25.83 4.81
CA ILE A 43 2.05 -24.59 4.86
C ILE A 43 1.08 -24.50 3.68
N ARG A 44 1.50 -24.85 2.45
CA ARG A 44 0.59 -24.88 1.29
C ARG A 44 -0.61 -25.79 1.53
N ASN A 45 -0.40 -26.96 2.15
CA ASN A 45 -1.48 -27.88 2.52
C ASN A 45 -2.40 -27.29 3.59
N ASP A 46 -1.86 -26.61 4.60
CA ASP A 46 -2.67 -25.96 5.64
C ASP A 46 -3.49 -24.80 5.08
N LEU A 47 -2.89 -23.95 4.24
CA LEU A 47 -3.59 -22.88 3.53
C LEU A 47 -4.65 -23.44 2.57
N ALA A 48 -4.40 -24.56 1.89
CA ALA A 48 -5.39 -25.22 1.06
C ALA A 48 -6.59 -25.76 1.88
N VAL A 49 -6.35 -26.27 3.09
CA VAL A 49 -7.43 -26.69 3.99
C VAL A 49 -8.23 -25.49 4.49
N LEU A 50 -7.56 -24.42 4.92
CA LEU A 50 -8.21 -23.19 5.37
C LEU A 50 -9.03 -22.53 4.24
N ALA A 51 -8.53 -22.57 3.00
CA ALA A 51 -9.23 -22.04 1.84
C ALA A 51 -10.48 -22.86 1.49
N ARG A 52 -10.39 -24.20 1.55
CA ARG A 52 -11.58 -25.08 1.41
C ARG A 52 -12.63 -24.84 2.49
N ARG A 53 -12.21 -24.43 3.69
CA ARG A 53 -13.12 -24.01 4.78
C ARG A 53 -13.63 -22.58 4.61
N GLY A 54 -13.19 -21.86 3.58
CA GLY A 54 -13.62 -20.49 3.32
C GLY A 54 -13.07 -19.47 4.31
N LEU A 55 -11.99 -19.78 5.04
CA LEU A 55 -11.42 -18.90 6.08
C LEU A 55 -10.32 -17.99 5.55
N VAL A 56 -9.75 -18.33 4.39
CA VAL A 56 -8.67 -17.60 3.73
C VAL A 56 -8.89 -17.65 2.22
N GLU A 57 -8.37 -16.66 1.51
CA GLU A 57 -8.28 -16.65 0.06
C GLU A 57 -6.83 -16.95 -0.35
N ARG A 58 -6.64 -17.82 -1.34
CA ARG A 58 -5.29 -18.17 -1.81
C ARG A 58 -4.84 -17.15 -2.85
N VAL A 59 -3.67 -16.58 -2.61
CA VAL A 59 -2.96 -15.72 -3.55
C VAL A 59 -1.65 -16.38 -3.97
N HIS A 60 -0.99 -15.85 -5.00
CA HIS A 60 0.32 -16.37 -5.41
C HIS A 60 1.31 -16.26 -4.22
N GLY A 61 2.03 -17.35 -3.94
CA GLY A 61 3.01 -17.39 -2.84
C GLY A 61 2.46 -17.44 -1.40
N GLY A 62 1.14 -17.37 -1.16
CA GLY A 62 0.61 -17.24 0.20
C GLY A 62 -0.91 -17.37 0.34
N ALA A 63 -1.45 -16.66 1.33
CA ALA A 63 -2.88 -16.50 1.53
C ALA A 63 -3.19 -15.13 2.14
N MET A 64 -4.42 -14.69 1.97
CA MET A 64 -4.97 -13.50 2.59
C MET A 64 -6.29 -13.81 3.30
N VAL A 65 -6.74 -12.92 4.17
CA VAL A 65 -8.05 -13.11 4.82
C VAL A 65 -9.14 -13.06 3.76
N ARG A 66 -10.03 -14.06 3.76
CA ARG A 66 -11.24 -14.01 2.94
C ARG A 66 -12.14 -12.91 3.49
N ASP A 67 -12.63 -12.05 2.62
CA ASP A 67 -13.30 -10.76 2.90
C ASP A 67 -14.69 -10.86 3.58
N THR A 68 -14.81 -11.69 4.62
CA THR A 68 -16.02 -11.75 5.46
C THR A 68 -15.76 -11.61 6.96
N LEU A 69 -14.50 -11.62 7.44
CA LEU A 69 -14.21 -11.63 8.89
C LEU A 69 -12.99 -10.81 9.38
N ALA A 70 -12.25 -10.12 8.51
CA ALA A 70 -11.31 -9.08 8.96
C ALA A 70 -11.67 -7.77 8.27
N ALA A 71 -12.22 -6.84 9.04
CA ALA A 71 -12.40 -5.48 8.57
C ALA A 71 -11.05 -4.91 8.13
N GLU A 72 -11.02 -4.21 6.99
CA GLU A 72 -9.84 -3.43 6.62
C GLU A 72 -9.49 -2.50 7.80
N PRO A 73 -8.21 -2.46 8.24
CA PRO A 73 -7.80 -1.54 9.29
C PRO A 73 -8.21 -0.12 8.95
N SER A 74 -8.82 0.56 9.91
CA SER A 74 -9.22 1.96 9.77
C SER A 74 -8.03 2.86 9.45
N TYR A 75 -8.30 4.03 8.89
CA TYR A 75 -7.28 5.05 8.66
C TYR A 75 -6.44 5.33 9.93
N TYR A 76 -7.09 5.50 11.09
CA TYR A 76 -6.42 5.82 12.35
C TYR A 76 -5.56 4.66 12.88
N GLU A 77 -6.01 3.42 12.75
CA GLU A 77 -5.17 2.25 13.09
C GLU A 77 -3.96 2.13 12.16
N LYS A 78 -4.13 2.46 10.88
CA LYS A 78 -2.99 2.52 9.94
C LYS A 78 -2.05 3.65 10.33
N ALA A 79 -2.55 4.79 10.79
CA ALA A 79 -1.75 6.00 11.04
C ALA A 79 -0.70 5.81 12.14
N THR A 80 -0.97 4.96 13.13
CA THR A 80 -0.05 4.71 14.25
C THR A 80 0.99 3.61 13.96
N ARG A 81 0.74 2.74 12.99
CA ARG A 81 1.67 1.65 12.62
C ARG A 81 2.83 2.21 11.80
N ASN A 82 4.06 1.83 12.16
CA ASN A 82 5.30 2.24 11.47
C ASN A 82 5.37 3.77 11.25
N LEU A 83 4.92 4.55 12.23
CA LEU A 83 4.77 6.00 12.09
C LEU A 83 6.10 6.68 11.79
N GLU A 84 7.18 6.28 12.47
CA GLU A 84 8.49 6.89 12.26
C GLU A 84 9.06 6.56 10.89
N GLU A 85 8.86 5.34 10.38
CA GLU A 85 9.19 4.97 9.01
C GLU A 85 8.42 5.84 8.01
N LYS A 86 7.11 6.03 8.24
CA LYS A 86 6.26 6.87 7.37
C LYS A 86 6.70 8.33 7.38
N LYS A 87 7.09 8.88 8.52
CA LYS A 87 7.62 10.25 8.61
C LYS A 87 8.90 10.39 7.78
N ARG A 88 9.84 9.45 7.91
CA ARG A 88 11.08 9.46 7.10
C ARG A 88 10.77 9.38 5.61
N ILE A 89 9.92 8.44 5.21
CA ILE A 89 9.46 8.28 3.81
C ILE A 89 8.79 9.58 3.32
N GLY A 90 7.93 10.18 4.14
CA GLY A 90 7.22 11.42 3.83
C GLY A 90 8.16 12.59 3.56
N ARG A 91 9.16 12.78 4.44
CA ARG A 91 10.21 13.79 4.25
C ARG A 91 11.01 13.56 2.97
N LYS A 92 11.45 12.32 2.75
CA LYS A 92 12.23 11.95 1.56
C LYS A 92 11.45 12.17 0.27
N ALA A 93 10.15 11.88 0.27
CA ALA A 93 9.26 12.15 -0.84
C ALA A 93 9.06 13.66 -1.07
N ALA A 94 8.91 14.44 -0.01
CA ALA A 94 8.73 15.89 -0.10
C ALA A 94 9.97 16.62 -0.67
N GLU A 95 11.17 16.04 -0.55
CA GLU A 95 12.40 16.56 -1.18
C GLU A 95 12.34 16.52 -2.72
N LEU A 96 11.51 15.64 -3.31
CA LEU A 96 11.37 15.51 -4.77
C LEU A 96 10.38 16.51 -5.37
N ILE A 97 9.73 17.33 -4.55
CA ILE A 97 8.73 18.31 -4.99
C ILE A 97 9.42 19.66 -5.15
N GLU A 98 9.35 20.21 -6.36
CA GLU A 98 9.91 21.51 -6.71
C GLU A 98 8.80 22.57 -6.87
N GLU A 99 9.22 23.83 -6.90
CA GLU A 99 8.30 24.95 -7.07
C GLU A 99 7.58 24.91 -8.42
N ASN A 100 6.30 25.28 -8.42
CA ASN A 100 5.39 25.31 -9.56
C ASN A 100 5.01 23.95 -10.15
N MET A 101 5.39 22.83 -9.52
CA MET A 101 4.95 21.50 -9.96
C MET A 101 3.44 21.28 -9.77
N ALA A 102 2.85 20.49 -10.68
CA ALA A 102 1.54 19.85 -10.48
C ALA A 102 1.75 18.47 -9.84
N VAL A 103 1.45 18.36 -8.54
CA VAL A 103 1.71 17.15 -7.76
C VAL A 103 0.41 16.47 -7.37
N PHE A 104 0.29 15.18 -7.65
CA PHE A 104 -0.77 14.36 -7.07
C PHE A 104 -0.28 13.68 -5.79
N ILE A 105 -1.02 13.83 -4.68
CA ILE A 105 -0.77 13.11 -3.43
C ILE A 105 -2.01 12.28 -3.11
N GLY A 106 -1.90 10.95 -3.28
CA GLY A 106 -2.99 10.01 -3.06
C GLY A 106 -3.34 9.82 -1.58
N ASN A 107 -4.47 9.15 -1.35
CA ASN A 107 -4.88 8.78 0.00
C ASN A 107 -3.92 7.77 0.65
N GLY A 108 -3.72 7.92 1.96
CA GLY A 108 -2.85 7.02 2.70
C GLY A 108 -2.27 7.68 3.94
N THR A 109 -1.79 6.85 4.86
CA THR A 109 -1.14 7.37 6.08
C THR A 109 0.32 7.71 5.83
N THR A 110 0.98 7.02 4.90
CA THR A 110 2.34 7.39 4.46
C THR A 110 2.33 8.67 3.63
N THR A 111 1.36 8.83 2.72
CA THR A 111 1.22 10.03 1.89
C THR A 111 0.82 11.26 2.71
N MET A 112 0.09 11.09 3.82
CA MET A 112 -0.16 12.16 4.80
C MET A 112 1.14 12.74 5.38
N GLU A 113 2.18 11.91 5.58
CA GLU A 113 3.47 12.42 6.08
C GLU A 113 4.21 13.26 5.01
N ILE A 114 3.92 13.08 3.72
CA ILE A 114 4.41 13.98 2.65
C ILE A 114 3.76 15.35 2.84
N VAL A 115 2.44 15.38 3.03
CA VAL A 115 1.68 16.61 3.28
C VAL A 115 2.23 17.37 4.48
N ARG A 116 2.48 16.67 5.59
CA ARG A 116 3.06 17.28 6.80
C ARG A 116 4.47 17.80 6.56
N ALA A 117 5.32 17.02 5.88
CA ALA A 117 6.67 17.46 5.55
C ALA A 117 6.70 18.69 4.63
N LEU A 118 5.75 18.81 3.69
CA LEU A 118 5.61 19.99 2.84
C LEU A 118 5.30 21.26 3.64
N LYS A 119 4.50 21.15 4.70
CA LYS A 119 4.16 22.28 5.59
C LYS A 119 5.34 22.80 6.41
N GLU A 120 6.36 21.97 6.61
CA GLU A 120 7.59 22.34 7.32
C GLU A 120 8.60 23.08 6.41
N ARG A 121 8.36 23.10 5.09
CA ARG A 121 9.27 23.76 4.14
C ARG A 121 9.05 25.27 4.09
N PRO A 122 10.09 26.05 3.72
CA PRO A 122 9.93 27.47 3.42
C PRO A 122 8.83 27.70 2.36
N PRO A 123 8.07 28.79 2.41
CA PRO A 123 6.95 29.03 1.49
C PRO A 123 7.37 28.99 0.02
N PHE A 124 6.60 28.27 -0.80
CA PHE A 124 6.80 28.17 -2.25
C PHE A 124 5.46 27.85 -2.93
N ARG A 125 5.37 28.07 -4.25
CA ARG A 125 4.14 27.81 -5.02
C ARG A 125 4.02 26.34 -5.41
N LEU A 126 2.83 25.77 -5.22
CA LEU A 126 2.55 24.37 -5.57
C LEU A 126 1.09 24.18 -6.00
N LYS A 127 0.86 23.35 -7.02
CA LYS A 127 -0.49 22.85 -7.34
C LYS A 127 -0.62 21.44 -6.82
N VAL A 128 -1.41 21.25 -5.77
CA VAL A 128 -1.59 19.94 -5.13
C VAL A 128 -2.94 19.37 -5.50
N PHE A 129 -2.94 18.22 -6.14
CA PHE A 129 -4.12 17.43 -6.44
C PHE A 129 -4.22 16.27 -5.46
N THR A 130 -5.38 16.05 -4.87
CA THR A 130 -5.59 14.92 -3.96
C THR A 130 -7.01 14.41 -4.03
N ASN A 131 -7.17 13.10 -3.94
CA ASN A 131 -8.47 12.47 -3.70
C ASN A 131 -8.68 12.17 -2.20
N ALA A 132 -7.82 12.64 -1.30
CA ALA A 132 -7.92 12.36 0.12
C ALA A 132 -8.50 13.59 0.86
N LEU A 133 -9.68 13.43 1.44
CA LEU A 133 -10.32 14.53 2.17
C LEU A 133 -9.45 14.97 3.36
N THR A 134 -8.76 14.03 4.01
CA THR A 134 -7.83 14.32 5.09
C THR A 134 -6.66 15.20 4.63
N HIS A 135 -6.14 14.99 3.43
CA HIS A 135 -5.01 15.76 2.89
C HIS A 135 -5.47 17.16 2.48
N ALA A 136 -6.63 17.24 1.83
CA ALA A 136 -7.24 18.51 1.47
C ALA A 136 -7.43 19.42 2.70
N MET A 137 -7.97 18.86 3.79
CA MET A 137 -8.16 19.58 5.05
C MET A 137 -6.83 20.05 5.67
N GLU A 138 -5.79 19.23 5.61
CA GLU A 138 -4.46 19.56 6.18
C GLU A 138 -3.75 20.68 5.39
N LEU A 139 -4.03 20.78 4.09
CA LEU A 139 -3.43 21.72 3.14
C LEU A 139 -4.24 23.01 2.93
N ALA A 140 -5.51 23.05 3.35
CA ALA A 140 -6.45 24.13 3.03
C ALA A 140 -5.96 25.54 3.41
N GLU A 141 -5.16 25.62 4.48
CA GLU A 141 -4.65 26.89 5.02
C GLU A 141 -3.17 27.13 4.70
N VAL A 142 -2.54 26.27 3.87
CA VAL A 142 -1.13 26.42 3.51
C VAL A 142 -0.98 27.53 2.46
N PRO A 143 -0.27 28.63 2.77
CA PRO A 143 -0.10 29.73 1.81
C PRO A 143 0.60 29.26 0.54
N ASN A 144 0.21 29.86 -0.59
CA ASN A 144 0.79 29.61 -1.93
C ASN A 144 0.54 28.20 -2.50
N PHE A 145 -0.22 27.35 -1.82
CA PHE A 145 -0.64 26.06 -2.37
C PHE A 145 -2.04 26.20 -2.98
N GLU A 146 -2.16 25.87 -4.27
CA GLU A 146 -3.45 25.67 -4.93
C GLU A 146 -3.88 24.22 -4.73
N VAL A 147 -4.89 23.99 -3.89
CA VAL A 147 -5.35 22.64 -3.55
C VAL A 147 -6.57 22.26 -4.39
N TYR A 148 -6.41 21.27 -5.26
CA TYR A 148 -7.46 20.69 -6.10
C TYR A 148 -7.93 19.38 -5.47
N VAL A 149 -9.19 19.34 -5.05
CA VAL A 149 -9.80 18.15 -4.46
C VAL A 149 -10.52 17.37 -5.55
N ILE A 150 -10.05 16.17 -5.82
CA ILE A 150 -10.71 15.25 -6.74
C ILE A 150 -11.97 14.72 -6.06
N GLY A 151 -13.13 15.15 -6.56
CA GLY A 151 -14.45 14.77 -6.02
C GLY A 151 -14.80 13.30 -6.27
N GLY A 152 -15.96 12.84 -5.80
CA GLY A 152 -16.35 11.44 -5.91
C GLY A 152 -17.28 10.96 -4.80
N TYR A 153 -17.34 9.65 -4.62
CA TYR A 153 -17.92 9.02 -3.45
C TYR A 153 -16.86 8.96 -2.33
N LEU A 154 -17.19 9.43 -1.13
CA LEU A 154 -16.29 9.35 0.02
C LEU A 154 -16.33 7.95 0.63
N ARG A 155 -15.22 7.23 0.56
CA ARG A 155 -15.04 5.95 1.24
C ARG A 155 -14.60 6.18 2.69
N GLY A 156 -15.49 5.91 3.65
CA GLY A 156 -15.26 6.23 5.06
C GLY A 156 -14.07 5.52 5.72
N VAL A 157 -13.66 4.33 5.26
CA VAL A 157 -12.56 3.56 5.87
C VAL A 157 -11.18 4.20 5.62
N SER A 158 -11.00 4.82 4.46
CA SER A 158 -9.74 5.43 4.01
C SER A 158 -9.80 6.95 3.87
N TYR A 159 -11.00 7.53 3.94
CA TYR A 159 -11.31 8.93 3.64
C TYR A 159 -10.90 9.36 2.22
N ALA A 160 -10.91 8.40 1.29
CA ALA A 160 -10.62 8.63 -0.12
C ALA A 160 -11.90 8.90 -0.90
N MET A 161 -11.83 9.85 -1.83
CA MET A 161 -12.82 10.08 -2.87
C MET A 161 -12.55 9.10 -4.02
N VAL A 162 -13.56 8.30 -4.36
CA VAL A 162 -13.46 7.22 -5.34
C VAL A 162 -14.64 7.21 -6.31
N GLY A 163 -14.60 6.28 -7.26
CA GLY A 163 -15.71 5.96 -8.14
C GLY A 163 -15.71 6.77 -9.43
N PRO A 164 -16.78 6.65 -10.25
CA PRO A 164 -16.82 7.20 -11.60
C PRO A 164 -16.62 8.72 -11.66
N LEU A 165 -17.14 9.47 -10.69
CA LEU A 165 -16.99 10.93 -10.64
C LEU A 165 -15.53 11.33 -10.35
N ALA A 166 -14.82 10.59 -9.48
CA ALA A 166 -13.40 10.83 -9.23
C ALA A 166 -12.56 10.60 -10.47
N ARG A 167 -12.82 9.49 -11.19
CA ARG A 167 -12.11 9.19 -12.44
C ARG A 167 -12.38 10.23 -13.53
N ARG A 168 -13.63 10.69 -13.67
CA ARG A 168 -13.98 11.77 -14.60
C ARG A 168 -13.29 13.08 -14.25
N ALA A 169 -13.21 13.43 -12.96
CA ALA A 169 -12.51 14.63 -12.52
C ALA A 169 -10.99 14.60 -12.81
N LEU A 170 -10.42 13.41 -13.02
CA LEU A 170 -9.03 13.25 -13.44
C LEU A 170 -8.87 13.42 -14.97
N GLU A 171 -9.92 13.29 -15.79
CA GLU A 171 -9.84 13.46 -17.25
C GLU A 171 -9.27 14.84 -17.63
N GLY A 172 -8.25 14.84 -18.50
CA GLY A 172 -7.57 16.06 -18.94
C GLY A 172 -6.59 16.68 -17.94
N VAL A 173 -6.43 16.10 -16.74
CA VAL A 173 -5.46 16.55 -15.73
C VAL A 173 -4.17 15.75 -15.89
N TYR A 174 -3.02 16.43 -15.88
CA TYR A 174 -1.70 15.81 -15.95
C TYR A 174 -0.84 16.27 -14.77
N PHE A 175 -0.03 15.36 -14.25
CA PHE A 175 0.81 15.59 -13.07
C PHE A 175 2.28 15.47 -13.45
N ASP A 176 3.12 16.36 -12.91
CA ASP A 176 4.57 16.21 -13.00
C ASP A 176 5.03 14.99 -12.19
N ILE A 177 4.44 14.80 -11.02
CA ILE A 177 4.76 13.69 -10.12
C ILE A 177 3.52 13.27 -9.33
N ALA A 178 3.33 11.96 -9.19
CA ALA A 178 2.27 11.37 -8.38
C ALA A 178 2.85 10.49 -7.28
N PHE A 179 2.48 10.76 -6.03
CA PHE A 179 2.81 9.95 -4.87
C PHE A 179 1.61 9.10 -4.48
N LEU A 180 1.78 7.79 -4.52
CA LEU A 180 0.74 6.82 -4.20
C LEU A 180 1.21 5.89 -3.09
N GLY A 181 0.35 5.70 -2.09
CA GLY A 181 0.54 4.64 -1.10
C GLY A 181 0.20 3.27 -1.70
N ALA A 182 0.79 2.22 -1.14
CA ALA A 182 0.44 0.84 -1.49
C ALA A 182 0.26 -0.02 -0.23
N ASN A 183 -0.64 -1.01 -0.29
CA ASN A 183 -0.77 -2.04 0.74
C ASN A 183 -0.03 -3.32 0.38
N GLY A 184 0.37 -3.46 -0.88
CA GLY A 184 1.30 -4.48 -1.34
C GLY A 184 2.11 -3.99 -2.54
N LEU A 185 3.41 -4.26 -2.55
CA LEU A 185 4.29 -4.07 -3.69
C LEU A 185 4.99 -5.39 -3.98
N SER A 186 4.85 -5.92 -5.19
CA SER A 186 5.45 -7.18 -5.60
C SER A 186 6.02 -7.07 -7.01
N LEU A 187 7.02 -7.90 -7.33
CA LEU A 187 7.60 -7.97 -8.68
C LEU A 187 6.61 -8.51 -9.72
N GLU A 188 5.67 -9.35 -9.27
CA GLU A 188 4.70 -10.03 -10.14
C GLU A 188 3.49 -9.14 -10.49
N CYS A 189 2.95 -8.44 -9.49
CA CYS A 189 1.69 -7.69 -9.63
C CYS A 189 1.86 -6.17 -9.59
N GLY A 190 3.08 -5.67 -9.39
CA GLY A 190 3.33 -4.25 -9.15
C GLY A 190 2.76 -3.79 -7.81
N ALA A 191 2.24 -2.57 -7.78
CA ALA A 191 1.64 -1.98 -6.59
C ALA A 191 0.14 -2.30 -6.51
N THR A 192 -0.33 -2.64 -5.32
CA THR A 192 -1.70 -3.08 -5.06
C THR A 192 -2.26 -2.49 -3.76
N ILE A 193 -3.59 -2.31 -3.71
CA ILE A 193 -4.36 -1.91 -2.54
C ILE A 193 -5.62 -2.78 -2.34
N PRO A 194 -6.24 -2.81 -1.14
CA PRO A 194 -7.32 -3.75 -0.84
C PRO A 194 -8.63 -3.45 -1.57
N SER A 195 -8.90 -2.17 -1.88
CA SER A 195 -10.14 -1.71 -2.51
C SER A 195 -9.97 -1.58 -4.02
N LEU A 196 -10.85 -2.25 -4.80
CA LEU A 196 -10.86 -2.13 -6.25
C LEU A 196 -11.22 -0.72 -6.73
N GLU A 197 -12.15 -0.03 -6.04
CA GLU A 197 -12.56 1.32 -6.42
C GLU A 197 -11.45 2.37 -6.18
N GLU A 198 -10.71 2.22 -5.07
CA GLU A 198 -9.52 3.04 -4.85
C GLU A 198 -8.48 2.70 -5.92
N ALA A 199 -8.33 1.42 -6.28
CA ALA A 199 -7.31 0.99 -7.21
C ALA A 199 -7.56 1.53 -8.62
N ASP A 200 -8.82 1.50 -9.08
CA ASP A 200 -9.24 2.10 -10.35
C ASP A 200 -8.96 3.60 -10.39
N THR A 201 -9.19 4.29 -9.27
CA THR A 201 -8.97 5.74 -9.17
C THR A 201 -7.47 6.05 -9.20
N ALA A 202 -6.65 5.31 -8.46
CA ALA A 202 -5.20 5.45 -8.46
C ALA A 202 -4.58 5.09 -9.83
N ALA A 203 -5.09 4.06 -10.50
CA ALA A 203 -4.65 3.70 -11.85
C ALA A 203 -4.92 4.82 -12.87
N GLU A 204 -5.98 5.60 -12.68
CA GLU A 204 -6.27 6.77 -13.50
C GLU A 204 -5.21 7.87 -13.34
N VAL A 205 -4.75 8.07 -12.10
CA VAL A 205 -3.64 8.98 -11.77
C VAL A 205 -2.34 8.49 -12.39
N VAL A 206 -2.03 7.19 -12.27
CA VAL A 206 -0.81 6.58 -12.84
C VAL A 206 -0.72 6.86 -14.34
N ARG A 207 -1.83 6.78 -15.07
CA ARG A 207 -1.88 7.08 -16.52
C ARG A 207 -1.62 8.55 -16.88
N ARG A 208 -1.70 9.46 -15.91
CA ARG A 208 -1.59 10.92 -16.10
C ARG A 208 -0.35 11.54 -15.48
N ALA A 209 0.42 10.76 -14.74
CA ALA A 209 1.63 11.22 -14.08
C ALA A 209 2.85 10.98 -14.96
N ARG A 210 3.68 12.02 -15.12
CA ARG A 210 4.98 11.91 -15.80
C ARG A 210 5.97 11.08 -14.99
N ARG A 211 5.90 11.17 -13.66
CA ARG A 211 6.68 10.34 -12.73
C ARG A 211 5.76 9.74 -11.67
N VAL A 212 5.76 8.42 -11.54
CA VAL A 212 4.97 7.68 -10.55
C VAL A 212 5.89 7.22 -9.43
N VAL A 213 5.58 7.66 -8.21
CA VAL A 213 6.32 7.33 -7.00
C VAL A 213 5.44 6.53 -6.05
N ILE A 214 5.86 5.32 -5.72
CA ILE A 214 5.21 4.51 -4.68
C ILE A 214 5.90 4.77 -3.35
N VAL A 215 5.12 5.16 -2.33
CA VAL A 215 5.59 5.34 -0.97
C VAL A 215 5.05 4.21 -0.08
N ALA A 216 5.94 3.37 0.43
CA ALA A 216 5.52 2.22 1.23
C ALA A 216 6.60 1.80 2.23
N ASP A 217 6.20 1.53 3.46
CA ASP A 217 7.09 0.92 4.45
C ASP A 217 7.40 -0.55 4.08
N HIS A 218 8.49 -1.08 4.65
CA HIS A 218 9.00 -2.41 4.37
C HIS A 218 7.97 -3.52 4.57
N THR A 219 6.94 -3.32 5.41
CA THR A 219 5.90 -4.33 5.67
C THR A 219 4.97 -4.54 4.48
N LYS A 220 5.02 -3.68 3.46
CA LYS A 220 4.23 -3.80 2.23
C LYS A 220 4.98 -4.51 1.10
N LEU A 221 6.27 -4.76 1.27
CA LEU A 221 7.13 -5.34 0.22
C LEU A 221 6.95 -6.86 0.12
N GLY A 222 6.85 -7.35 -1.11
CA GLY A 222 6.54 -8.75 -1.43
C GLY A 222 5.12 -9.17 -1.06
N ILE A 223 4.20 -8.22 -0.89
CA ILE A 223 2.78 -8.46 -0.58
C ILE A 223 1.93 -8.15 -1.81
N VAL A 224 0.88 -8.93 -2.00
CA VAL A 224 -0.15 -8.71 -3.03
C VAL A 224 -1.50 -8.55 -2.33
N THR A 225 -2.25 -7.53 -2.75
CA THR A 225 -3.64 -7.28 -2.35
C THR A 225 -4.55 -7.25 -3.58
N HIS A 226 -5.84 -6.92 -3.43
CA HIS A 226 -6.86 -7.21 -4.45
C HIS A 226 -6.79 -6.32 -5.70
N GLY A 227 -6.62 -5.01 -5.53
CA GLY A 227 -6.69 -4.03 -6.62
C GLY A 227 -5.32 -3.56 -7.04
N ARG A 228 -4.99 -3.64 -8.32
CA ARG A 228 -3.72 -3.16 -8.87
C ARG A 228 -3.81 -1.66 -9.20
N ILE A 229 -2.88 -0.86 -8.66
CA ILE A 229 -2.78 0.58 -8.96
C ILE A 229 -1.85 0.84 -10.14
N ALA A 230 -0.74 0.11 -10.21
CA ALA A 230 0.29 0.26 -11.24
C ALA A 230 0.95 -1.09 -11.44
N ASP A 231 1.15 -1.48 -12.69
CA ASP A 231 2.12 -2.53 -12.98
C ASP A 231 3.55 -2.01 -12.77
N PHE A 232 4.50 -2.93 -12.79
CA PHE A 232 5.89 -2.62 -12.50
C PHE A 232 6.51 -1.62 -13.49
N SER A 233 6.14 -1.69 -14.76
CA SER A 233 6.67 -0.82 -15.83
C SER A 233 6.19 0.62 -15.73
N GLN A 234 5.13 0.87 -14.98
CA GLN A 234 4.56 2.20 -14.75
C GLN A 234 5.15 2.89 -13.52
N ILE A 235 5.87 2.16 -12.66
CA ILE A 235 6.47 2.69 -11.42
C ILE A 235 7.86 3.21 -11.77
N HIS A 236 8.15 4.47 -11.42
CA HIS A 236 9.44 5.08 -11.70
C HIS A 236 10.36 5.03 -10.49
N LEU A 237 9.79 5.23 -9.30
CA LEU A 237 10.52 5.28 -8.04
C LEU A 237 9.71 4.63 -6.92
N VAL A 238 10.40 3.88 -6.06
CA VAL A 238 9.88 3.40 -4.78
C VAL A 238 10.66 4.04 -3.65
N ILE A 239 9.95 4.67 -2.71
CA ILE A 239 10.52 5.20 -1.47
C ILE A 239 10.09 4.29 -0.32
N THR A 240 11.06 3.72 0.39
CA THR A 240 10.84 2.78 1.49
C THR A 240 11.86 2.99 2.61
N ASP A 241 11.65 2.33 3.75
CA ASP A 241 12.53 2.48 4.92
C ASP A 241 13.67 1.46 4.94
N ALA A 242 14.71 1.76 5.72
CA ALA A 242 15.92 0.94 5.84
C ALA A 242 15.70 -0.51 6.32
N SER A 243 14.51 -0.87 6.83
CA SER A 243 14.19 -2.24 7.22
C SER A 243 13.76 -3.12 6.03
N ALA A 244 13.72 -2.57 4.82
CA ALA A 244 13.44 -3.31 3.60
C ALA A 244 14.48 -4.41 3.32
N CYS A 245 14.01 -5.57 2.84
CA CYS A 245 14.87 -6.70 2.49
C CYS A 245 15.82 -6.31 1.34
N PRO A 246 17.15 -6.33 1.51
CA PRO A 246 18.10 -5.89 0.49
C PRO A 246 17.97 -6.65 -0.83
N GLU A 247 17.63 -7.93 -0.78
CA GLU A 247 17.38 -8.77 -1.95
C GLU A 247 16.17 -8.25 -2.75
N PHE A 248 15.08 -7.92 -2.07
CA PHE A 248 13.90 -7.36 -2.73
C PHE A 248 14.21 -6.01 -3.38
N LEU A 249 15.01 -5.16 -2.73
CA LEU A 249 15.43 -3.87 -3.30
C LEU A 249 16.29 -4.06 -4.55
N LYS A 250 17.22 -5.03 -4.53
CA LYS A 250 18.01 -5.38 -5.72
C LYS A 250 17.12 -5.86 -6.85
N ASP A 251 16.13 -6.69 -6.55
CA ASP A 251 15.18 -7.15 -7.55
C ASP A 251 14.35 -6.00 -8.13
N LEU A 252 13.95 -5.01 -7.31
CA LEU A 252 13.29 -3.79 -7.80
C LEU A 252 14.18 -3.05 -8.80
N GLN A 253 15.44 -2.81 -8.42
CA GLN A 253 16.40 -2.09 -9.25
C GLN A 253 16.74 -2.84 -10.55
N ALA A 254 16.87 -4.17 -10.48
CA ALA A 254 17.12 -5.02 -11.64
C ALA A 254 16.00 -4.97 -12.68
N ASN A 255 14.78 -4.62 -12.27
CA ASN A 255 13.64 -4.44 -13.16
C ASN A 255 13.43 -2.97 -13.60
N GLY A 256 14.40 -2.09 -13.32
CA GLY A 256 14.40 -0.70 -13.80
C GLY A 256 13.68 0.31 -12.91
N VAL A 257 13.27 -0.08 -11.70
CA VAL A 257 12.67 0.84 -10.72
C VAL A 257 13.76 1.46 -9.86
N GLU A 258 13.78 2.79 -9.80
CA GLU A 258 14.62 3.51 -8.85
C GLU A 258 14.16 3.20 -7.42
N VAL A 259 15.09 3.04 -6.50
CA VAL A 259 14.78 2.83 -5.07
C VAL A 259 15.50 3.88 -4.26
N LEU A 260 14.74 4.58 -3.42
CA LEU A 260 15.25 5.58 -2.49
C LEU A 260 14.92 5.15 -1.06
N LEU A 261 15.97 5.02 -0.23
CA LEU A 261 15.83 4.67 1.18
C LEU A 261 15.66 5.92 2.05
N ALA A 262 14.76 5.82 3.01
CA ALA A 262 14.44 6.86 3.99
C ALA A 262 14.79 6.46 5.43
#